data_AF-A0AAD7AQ76-F1
#
_entry.id   AF-A0AAD7AQ76-F1
#
_cell.length_a   1.000
_cell.length_b   1.000
_cell.length_c   1.000
_cell.angle_alpha   90.00
_cell.angle_beta   90.00
_cell.angle_gamma   90.00
#
_symmetry.space_group_name_H-M   'P 1'
#
loop_
_entity.id
_entity.type
_entity.pdbx_description
1 polymer ?
#
loop_
_entity_poly.entity_id
_entity_poly.type
_entity_poly.pdbx_seq_one_letter_code
_entity_poly.pdbx_strand_id
1 'polypeptide(L)'
;QGRIIHAKGRLFAVLVSFAWHLIWNLRVNRVIANPDRILTSAEIYNQWLNTINRALQRDRLLTDKVRFDSLALNKQLVLSTWSGLLLDEDSLPDDWTKEGVLVGMRPIIDQHGIG
;
A
#
# COMPACT_ATOMS: atom_id res chain seq x y z
N GLN A 1 -19.26 -18.05 -18.28
CA GLN A 1 -17.87 -18.23 -17.79
C GLN A 1 -17.56 -17.10 -16.81
N GLY A 2 -17.40 -17.39 -15.52
CA GLY A 2 -17.18 -16.37 -14.50
C GLY A 2 -15.75 -15.84 -14.55
N ARG A 3 -15.56 -14.56 -14.91
CA ARG A 3 -14.28 -13.86 -14.81
C ARG A 3 -13.88 -13.81 -13.33
N ILE A 4 -12.91 -14.62 -12.92
CA ILE A 4 -12.36 -14.56 -11.56
C ILE A 4 -11.68 -13.20 -11.39
N ILE A 5 -12.14 -12.44 -10.39
CA ILE A 5 -11.70 -11.08 -10.08
C ILE A 5 -10.33 -11.15 -9.37
N HIS A 6 -9.29 -11.64 -10.06
CA HIS A 6 -7.97 -11.92 -9.50
C HIS A 6 -7.30 -10.67 -8.88
N ALA A 7 -7.48 -9.50 -9.48
CA ALA A 7 -6.84 -8.27 -9.03
C ALA A 7 -7.34 -7.80 -7.65
N LYS A 8 -8.65 -7.83 -7.41
CA LYS A 8 -9.22 -7.45 -6.10
C LYS A 8 -8.88 -8.46 -5.01
N GLY A 9 -8.88 -9.76 -5.32
CA GLY A 9 -8.44 -10.80 -4.40
C GLY A 9 -6.96 -10.66 -4.03
N ARG A 10 -6.12 -10.32 -5.01
CA ARG A 10 -4.69 -10.01 -4.79
C ARG A 10 -4.53 -8.77 -3.91
N LEU A 11 -5.25 -7.68 -4.19
CA LEU A 11 -5.21 -6.47 -3.37
C LEU A 11 -5.59 -6.79 -1.91
N PHE A 12 -6.67 -7.54 -1.71
CA PHE A 12 -7.11 -7.95 -0.38
C PHE A 12 -6.03 -8.75 0.36
N ALA A 13 -5.43 -9.75 -0.29
CA ALA A 13 -4.35 -10.54 0.31
C ALA A 13 -3.15 -9.65 0.71
N VAL A 14 -2.76 -8.71 -0.16
CA VAL A 14 -1.70 -7.74 0.10
C VAL A 14 -2.02 -6.88 1.33
N LEU A 15 -3.22 -6.31 1.40
CA LEU A 15 -3.65 -5.46 2.51
C LEU A 15 -3.71 -6.24 3.84
N VAL A 16 -4.27 -7.45 3.84
CA VAL A 16 -4.36 -8.28 5.05
C VAL A 16 -2.97 -8.67 5.55
N SER A 17 -2.06 -9.08 4.67
CA SER A 17 -0.69 -9.42 5.06
C SER A 17 0.05 -8.23 5.66
N PHE A 18 -0.13 -7.03 5.11
CA PHE A 18 0.49 -5.83 5.69
C PHE A 18 -0.16 -5.38 6.99
N ALA A 19 -1.49 -5.50 7.12
CA ALA A 19 -2.17 -5.16 8.36
C ALA A 19 -1.67 -6.07 9.49
N TRP A 20 -1.58 -7.37 9.23
CA TRP A 20 -1.00 -8.33 10.17
C TRP A 20 0.44 -7.97 10.54
N HIS A 21 1.29 -7.69 9.54
CA HIS A 21 2.69 -7.34 9.78
C HIS A 21 2.83 -6.05 10.59
N LEU A 22 2.00 -5.04 10.31
CA LEU A 22 1.98 -3.79 11.07
C LEU A 22 1.57 -4.03 12.51
N ILE A 23 0.48 -4.77 12.76
CA ILE A 23 0.02 -5.12 14.13
C ILE A 23 1.13 -5.86 14.89
N TRP A 24 1.76 -6.84 14.24
CA TRP A 24 2.88 -7.57 14.81
C TRP A 24 4.04 -6.64 15.17
N ASN A 25 4.43 -5.75 14.26
CA ASN A 25 5.52 -4.80 14.48
C ASN A 25 5.21 -3.81 15.61
N LEU A 26 3.99 -3.26 15.65
CA LEU A 26 3.52 -2.41 16.74
C LEU A 26 3.60 -3.12 18.09
N ARG A 27 3.20 -4.39 18.15
CA ARG A 27 3.32 -5.22 19.36
C ARG A 27 4.76 -5.42 19.77
N VAL A 28 5.65 -5.78 18.82
CA VAL A 28 7.08 -5.97 19.10
C VAL A 28 7.72 -4.68 19.58
N ASN A 29 7.40 -3.55 18.95
CA ASN A 29 7.91 -2.24 19.35
C ASN A 29 7.51 -1.90 20.80
N ARG A 30 6.23 -2.13 21.15
CA ARG A 30 5.70 -1.92 22.50
C ARG A 30 6.25 -2.91 23.54
N VAL A 31 6.55 -4.15 23.18
CA VAL A 31 6.95 -5.15 24.20
C VAL A 31 8.47 -5.19 24.40
N ILE A 32 9.25 -5.00 23.33
CA ILE A 32 10.69 -5.29 23.32
C ILE A 32 11.53 -4.02 23.15
N ALA A 33 11.14 -3.13 22.24
CA ALA A 33 12.02 -2.04 21.83
C ALA A 33 11.81 -0.74 22.62
N ASN A 34 10.56 -0.33 22.84
CA ASN A 34 10.19 0.94 23.46
C ASN A 34 8.89 0.79 24.29
N PRO A 35 8.93 0.12 25.45
CA PRO A 35 7.73 -0.18 26.22
C PRO A 35 6.95 1.02 26.72
N ASP A 36 7.64 2.14 26.94
CA ASP A 36 7.01 3.38 27.43
C ASP A 36 6.51 4.30 26.30
N ARG A 37 6.82 3.96 25.04
CA ARG A 37 6.38 4.77 23.89
C ARG A 37 5.02 4.30 23.41
N ILE A 38 4.04 5.18 23.53
CA ILE A 38 2.73 5.02 22.90
C ILE A 38 2.75 5.77 21.58
N LEU A 39 2.54 5.05 20.48
CA LEU A 39 2.42 5.64 19.15
C LEU A 39 1.07 6.34 19.03
N THR A 40 1.09 7.54 18.45
CA THR A 40 -0.11 8.30 18.12
C THR A 40 -0.86 7.68 16.94
N SER A 41 -2.16 7.96 16.85
CA SER A 41 -2.97 7.54 15.69
C SER A 41 -2.39 8.04 14.36
N ALA A 42 -1.82 9.26 14.35
CA ALA A 42 -1.16 9.83 13.17
C ALA A 42 0.11 9.05 12.78
N GLU A 43 0.95 8.65 13.74
CA GLU A 43 2.12 7.83 13.46
C GLU A 43 1.73 6.45 12.91
N ILE A 44 0.72 5.80 13.50
CA ILE A 44 0.22 4.50 13.02
C ILE A 44 -0.35 4.64 11.61
N TYR A 45 -1.13 5.70 11.36
CA TYR A 45 -1.65 6.01 10.03
C TYR A 45 -0.54 6.21 8.99
N ASN A 46 0.48 7.01 9.32
CA ASN A 46 1.62 7.25 8.44
C ASN A 46 2.43 5.96 8.18
N GLN A 47 2.60 5.11 9.19
CA GLN A 47 3.25 3.80 9.02
C GLN A 47 2.45 2.88 8.09
N TRP A 48 1.12 2.85 8.26
CA TRP A 48 0.23 2.10 7.39
C TRP A 48 0.32 2.58 5.94
N LEU A 49 0.20 3.90 5.74
CA LEU A 49 0.27 4.52 4.41
C LEU A 49 1.62 4.23 3.73
N ASN A 50 2.73 4.40 4.46
CA ASN A 50 4.07 4.08 3.98
C ASN A 50 4.22 2.59 3.62
N THR A 51 3.63 1.69 4.39
CA THR A 51 3.67 0.25 4.13
C THR A 51 2.97 -0.10 2.82
N ILE A 52 1.77 0.44 2.60
CA ILE A 52 1.04 0.23 1.34
C ILE A 52 1.79 0.88 0.17
N ASN A 53 2.30 2.10 0.32
CA ASN A 53 3.07 2.79 -0.72
C ASN A 53 4.32 2.00 -1.14
N ARG A 54 5.04 1.40 -0.20
CA ARG A 54 6.18 0.53 -0.51
C ARG A 54 5.78 -0.69 -1.33
N ALA A 55 4.60 -1.25 -1.06
CA ALA A 55 4.09 -2.36 -1.83
C ALA A 55 3.70 -1.97 -3.25
N LEU A 56 3.02 -0.83 -3.41
CA LEU A 56 2.73 -0.22 -4.70
C LEU A 56 4.02 0.01 -5.49
N GLN A 57 5.04 0.61 -4.86
CA GLN A 57 6.34 0.84 -5.48
C GLN A 57 7.03 -0.46 -5.90
N ARG A 58 6.99 -1.50 -5.05
CA ARG A 58 7.54 -2.82 -5.38
C ARG A 58 6.83 -3.42 -6.59
N ASP A 59 5.50 -3.41 -6.58
CA ASP A 59 4.69 -3.93 -7.68
C ASP A 59 5.01 -3.22 -8.99
N ARG A 60 5.12 -1.89 -8.96
CA ARG A 60 5.54 -1.09 -10.12
C ARG A 60 6.92 -1.47 -10.61
N LEU A 61 7.90 -1.53 -9.72
CA LEU A 61 9.29 -1.85 -10.07
C LEU A 61 9.37 -3.23 -10.74
N LEU A 62 8.61 -4.20 -10.25
CA LEU A 62 8.54 -5.54 -10.82
C LEU A 62 7.86 -5.59 -12.20
N THR A 63 7.22 -4.51 -12.69
CA THR A 63 6.70 -4.47 -14.08
C THR A 63 7.78 -4.19 -15.13
N ASP A 64 9.00 -3.84 -14.70
CA ASP A 64 10.10 -3.52 -15.61
C ASP A 64 10.63 -4.78 -16.32
N LYS A 65 10.19 -4.99 -17.56
CA LYS A 65 10.64 -6.10 -18.41
C LYS A 65 12.11 -6.01 -18.80
N VAL A 66 12.71 -4.83 -18.80
CA VAL A 66 14.14 -4.69 -19.12
C VAL A 66 14.98 -5.23 -17.96
N ARG A 67 14.56 -4.98 -16.72
CA ARG A 67 15.23 -5.50 -15.53
C ARG A 67 14.91 -6.95 -15.20
N PHE A 68 13.66 -7.38 -15.40
CA PHE A 68 13.17 -8.65 -14.87
C PHE A 68 12.76 -9.67 -15.94
N ASP A 69 12.79 -9.30 -17.23
CA ASP A 69 12.49 -10.19 -18.36
C ASP A 69 11.19 -11.00 -18.15
N SER A 70 11.28 -12.33 -18.14
CA SER A 70 10.16 -13.26 -17.94
C SER A 70 9.60 -13.28 -16.51
N LEU A 71 10.34 -12.76 -15.52
CA LEU A 71 9.91 -12.62 -14.14
C LEU A 71 9.15 -11.31 -13.89
N ALA A 72 9.05 -10.44 -14.89
CA ALA A 72 8.34 -9.18 -14.76
C ALA A 72 6.83 -9.41 -14.55
N LEU A 73 6.25 -8.66 -13.62
CA LEU A 73 4.82 -8.63 -13.41
C LEU A 73 4.11 -8.04 -14.63
N ASN A 74 2.95 -8.60 -14.95
CA ASN A 74 2.08 -8.03 -15.96
C ASN A 74 1.56 -6.66 -15.49
N LYS A 75 1.87 -5.60 -16.25
CA LYS A 75 1.40 -4.24 -15.98
C LYS A 75 -0.10 -4.15 -15.77
N GLN A 76 -0.89 -4.82 -16.61
CA GLN A 76 -2.35 -4.79 -16.52
C GLN A 76 -2.85 -5.34 -15.19
N LEU A 77 -2.16 -6.35 -14.65
CA LEU A 77 -2.48 -6.89 -13.34
C LEU A 77 -2.20 -5.86 -12.25
N VAL A 78 -1.08 -5.15 -12.31
CA VAL A 78 -0.72 -4.09 -11.36
C VAL A 78 -1.72 -2.93 -11.43
N LEU A 79 -1.99 -2.39 -12.63
CA LEU A 79 -2.97 -1.33 -12.85
C LEU A 79 -4.35 -1.72 -12.27
N SER A 80 -4.81 -2.94 -12.57
CA SER A 80 -6.10 -3.43 -12.07
C SER A 80 -6.11 -3.70 -10.56
N THR A 81 -4.96 -4.03 -9.95
CA THR A 81 -4.87 -4.29 -8.50
C THR A 81 -5.01 -3.00 -7.71
N TRP A 82 -4.39 -1.92 -8.20
CA TRP A 82 -4.25 -0.67 -7.45
C TRP A 82 -5.27 0.40 -7.83
N SER A 83 -6.07 0.17 -8.88
CA SER A 83 -7.12 1.09 -9.27
C SER A 83 -8.19 1.28 -8.18
N GLY A 84 -8.61 2.53 -8.00
CA GLY A 84 -9.50 3.01 -6.95
C GLY A 84 -8.82 3.31 -5.61
N LEU A 85 -7.50 3.14 -5.52
CA LEU A 85 -6.72 3.39 -4.29
C LEU A 85 -5.65 4.48 -4.47
N LEU A 86 -5.48 5.04 -5.66
CA LEU A 86 -4.42 6.02 -5.91
C LEU A 86 -4.86 7.42 -5.47
N LEU A 87 -3.88 8.21 -5.02
CA LEU A 87 -4.10 9.62 -4.78
C LEU A 87 -4.23 10.33 -6.13
N ASP A 88 -5.26 11.16 -6.28
CA ASP A 88 -5.55 11.91 -7.50
C ASP A 88 -5.59 11.04 -8.78
N GLU A 89 -6.18 9.84 -8.68
CA GLU A 89 -6.19 8.84 -9.75
C GLU A 89 -6.70 9.36 -11.09
N ASP A 90 -7.69 10.25 -11.07
CA ASP A 90 -8.28 10.85 -12.28
C ASP A 90 -7.29 11.73 -13.07
N SER A 91 -6.20 12.17 -12.43
CA SER A 91 -5.15 12.97 -13.06
C SER A 91 -4.01 12.13 -13.65
N LEU A 92 -3.98 10.83 -13.37
CA LEU A 92 -2.92 9.93 -13.80
C LEU A 92 -3.17 9.39 -15.22
N PRO A 93 -2.12 9.09 -15.99
CA PRO A 93 -2.28 8.41 -17.26
C PRO A 93 -2.74 6.95 -17.06
N ASP A 94 -3.37 6.38 -18.10
CA ASP A 94 -3.83 4.98 -18.10
C ASP A 94 -2.71 3.97 -17.72
N ASP A 95 -1.46 4.24 -18.14
CA ASP A 95 -0.26 3.51 -17.69
C ASP A 95 0.63 4.39 -16.79
N TRP A 96 0.23 4.54 -15.53
CA TRP A 96 1.01 5.23 -14.50
C TRP A 96 2.20 4.43 -13.96
N THR A 97 2.47 3.22 -14.45
CA THR A 97 3.53 2.36 -13.86
C THR A 97 4.93 2.99 -13.90
N LYS A 98 5.15 3.94 -14.83
CA LYS A 98 6.41 4.69 -14.98
C LYS A 98 6.49 5.97 -14.13
N GLU A 99 5.41 6.41 -13.50
CA GLU A 99 5.34 7.70 -12.80
C GLU A 99 5.32 7.58 -11.28
N GLY A 100 5.82 8.57 -10.54
CA GLY A 100 5.79 8.57 -9.08
C GLY A 100 4.38 8.65 -8.49
N VAL A 101 3.71 7.50 -8.31
CA VAL A 101 2.36 7.43 -7.72
C VAL A 101 2.37 7.05 -6.23
N LEU A 102 1.34 7.53 -5.52
CA LEU A 102 1.06 7.21 -4.11
C LEU A 102 -0.36 6.69 -3.97
N VAL A 103 -0.60 5.90 -2.93
CA VAL A 103 -1.96 5.54 -2.51
C VAL A 103 -2.62 6.69 -1.77
N GLY A 104 -3.89 6.92 -2.10
CA GLY A 104 -4.76 7.87 -1.43
C GLY A 104 -5.49 7.17 -0.30
N MET A 105 -5.36 7.71 0.91
CA MET A 105 -6.22 7.36 2.03
C MET A 105 -6.71 8.66 2.66
N ARG A 106 -7.99 8.72 3.03
CA ARG A 106 -8.51 9.89 3.73
C ARG A 106 -7.85 9.93 5.13
N PRO A 107 -7.23 11.04 5.53
CA PRO A 107 -6.71 11.18 6.88
C PRO A 107 -7.81 10.95 7.89
N ILE A 108 -7.50 10.25 8.97
CA ILE A 108 -8.38 10.23 10.15
C ILE A 108 -8.27 11.63 10.76
N ILE A 109 -9.29 12.45 10.55
CA ILE A 109 -9.41 13.73 11.25
C ILE A 109 -9.76 13.38 12.70
N ASP A 110 -8.79 13.46 13.60
CA ASP A 110 -9.09 13.41 15.02
C ASP A 110 -9.91 14.66 15.38
N GLN A 111 -11.05 14.45 16.02
CA GLN A 111 -11.92 15.54 16.48
C GLN A 111 -11.34 16.23 17.72
N HIS A 112 -10.19 15.77 18.23
CA HIS A 112 -9.42 16.43 19.27
C HIS A 112 -8.30 17.23 18.63
N GLY A 113 -8.57 18.52 18.44
CA GLY A 113 -7.61 19.48 17.91
C GLY A 113 -6.37 19.65 18.79
N ILE A 114 -5.31 20.13 18.12
CA ILE A 114 -4.20 20.93 18.64
C ILE A 114 -3.61 20.47 19.99
N GLY A 115 -2.46 19.80 19.91
CA GLY A 115 -1.48 19.70 20.98
C GLY A 115 -0.12 20.09 20.43
#